data_AF-A0A0N4U8I2-F1
#
_entry.id   AF-A0A0N4U8I2-F1
#
_cell.length_a   1.000
_cell.length_b   1.000
_cell.length_c   1.000
_cell.angle_alpha   90.00
_cell.angle_beta   90.00
_cell.angle_gamma   90.00
#
_symmetry.space_group_name_H-M   'P 1'
#
loop_
_entity.id
_entity.type
_entity.pdbx_description
1 polymer ?
#
loop_
_entity_poly.entity_id
_entity_poly.type
_entity_poly.pdbx_seq_one_letter_code
_entity_poly.pdbx_strand_id
1 'polypeptide(L)'
;MRVKCIYCLQSRPHPRLARGENYSCGYKPYRCEICKYSTTTKGNLSIHMQSDKHLHAMQEMPSIVSEKDRSRPALGDISVLHGMYQCNLCPYNTSLKANFQLHTRTDKHIQKVQMVCFLQTFSEKYFIQ
;
A
#
# COMPACT_ATOMS: atom_id res chain seq x y z
N MET A 1 -19.20 -24.51 7.86
CA MET A 1 -20.38 -23.68 7.52
C MET A 1 -20.00 -22.21 7.63
N ARG A 2 -20.35 -21.37 6.64
CA ARG A 2 -20.22 -19.91 6.77
C ARG A 2 -21.39 -19.41 7.63
N VAL A 3 -21.09 -18.90 8.83
CA VAL A 3 -22.09 -18.24 9.68
C VAL A 3 -22.61 -17.01 8.92
N LYS A 4 -23.91 -16.94 8.66
CA LYS A 4 -24.55 -15.73 8.10
C LYS A 4 -25.13 -14.92 9.27
N CYS A 5 -24.77 -13.64 9.37
CA CYS A 5 -25.38 -12.73 10.33
C CYS A 5 -26.65 -12.10 9.74
N ILE A 6 -27.39 -11.34 10.56
CA ILE A 6 -28.63 -10.68 10.12
C ILE A 6 -28.43 -9.79 8.88
N TYR A 7 -27.30 -9.06 8.80
CA TYR A 7 -26.99 -8.21 7.66
C TYR A 7 -26.68 -9.01 6.40
N CYS A 8 -26.02 -10.17 6.52
CA CYS A 8 -25.80 -11.09 5.39
C CYS A 8 -27.12 -11.67 4.88
N LEU A 9 -28.04 -12.03 5.79
CA LEU A 9 -29.32 -12.64 5.44
C LEU A 9 -30.24 -11.63 4.76
N GLN A 10 -30.21 -10.38 5.20
CA GLN A 10 -31.04 -9.31 4.67
C GLN A 10 -30.39 -8.55 3.51
N SER A 11 -29.19 -8.94 3.08
CA SER A 11 -28.39 -8.22 2.07
C SER A 11 -28.24 -6.73 2.37
N ARG A 12 -28.10 -6.39 3.66
CA ARG A 12 -27.93 -5.01 4.12
C ARG A 12 -26.44 -4.68 4.34
N PRO A 13 -26.06 -3.40 4.21
CA PRO A 13 -24.73 -2.95 4.59
C PRO A 13 -24.45 -3.31 6.05
N HIS A 14 -23.25 -3.80 6.32
CA HIS A 14 -22.86 -4.09 7.70
C HIS A 14 -22.46 -2.77 8.39
N PRO A 15 -22.95 -2.52 9.62
CA PRO A 15 -22.69 -1.28 10.34
C PRO A 15 -21.24 -1.23 10.85
N ARG A 16 -20.70 -0.01 10.99
CA ARG A 16 -19.33 0.20 11.46
C ARG A 16 -19.18 -0.33 12.90
N LEU A 17 -18.25 -1.25 13.11
CA LEU A 17 -17.95 -1.84 14.42
C LEU A 17 -17.02 -0.94 15.24
N ALA A 18 -16.97 -1.16 16.56
CA ALA A 18 -15.99 -0.54 17.44
C ALA A 18 -14.57 -1.10 17.19
N ARG A 19 -13.57 -0.44 17.78
CA ARG A 19 -12.16 -0.81 17.58
C ARG A 19 -11.89 -2.24 18.11
N GLY A 20 -11.40 -3.11 17.25
CA GLY A 20 -11.05 -4.50 17.59
C GLY A 20 -12.17 -5.51 17.43
N GLU A 21 -13.39 -5.07 17.16
CA GLU A 21 -14.53 -5.95 16.91
C GLU A 21 -14.49 -6.58 15.51
N ASN A 22 -15.14 -7.74 15.39
CA ASN A 22 -15.28 -8.49 14.15
C ASN A 22 -16.74 -8.94 13.98
N TYR A 23 -17.21 -9.02 12.73
CA TYR A 23 -18.52 -9.61 12.46
C TYR A 23 -18.45 -11.11 12.66
N SER A 24 -19.47 -11.68 13.31
CA SER A 24 -19.63 -13.12 13.48
C SER A 24 -19.71 -13.88 12.16
N CYS A 25 -20.13 -13.22 11.07
CA CYS A 25 -20.13 -13.78 9.72
C CYS A 25 -18.78 -13.71 8.98
N GLY A 26 -17.78 -13.04 9.57
CA GLY A 26 -16.48 -12.82 8.94
C GLY A 26 -16.47 -11.79 7.82
N TYR A 27 -17.48 -10.92 7.72
CA TYR A 27 -17.53 -9.85 6.73
C TYR A 27 -16.30 -8.93 6.86
N LYS A 28 -15.50 -8.83 5.79
CA LYS A 28 -14.27 -8.04 5.75
C LYS A 28 -14.20 -7.34 4.39
N PRO A 29 -14.76 -6.12 4.29
CA PRO A 29 -14.90 -5.44 3.00
C PRO A 29 -13.56 -5.02 2.40
N TYR A 30 -12.51 -4.90 3.21
CA TYR A 30 -11.19 -4.48 2.75
C TYR A 30 -10.29 -5.71 2.56
N ARG A 31 -9.97 -6.04 1.32
CA ARG A 31 -9.15 -7.19 0.95
C ARG A 31 -7.91 -6.74 0.20
N CYS A 32 -6.77 -7.36 0.52
CA CYS A 32 -5.57 -7.23 -0.29
C CYS A 32 -5.75 -8.05 -1.57
N GLU A 33 -5.46 -7.46 -2.73
CA GLU A 33 -5.55 -8.19 -4.01
C GLU A 33 -4.36 -9.09 -4.27
N ILE A 34 -3.22 -8.74 -3.68
CA ILE A 34 -1.94 -9.42 -3.93
C ILE A 34 -1.79 -10.64 -3.02
N CYS A 35 -2.29 -10.57 -1.79
CA CYS A 35 -2.22 -11.66 -0.84
C CYS A 35 -3.59 -11.98 -0.24
N LYS A 36 -3.68 -13.04 0.57
CA LYS A 36 -4.96 -13.48 1.15
C LYS A 36 -5.43 -12.62 2.35
N TYR A 37 -4.75 -11.53 2.67
CA TYR A 37 -5.11 -10.68 3.80
C TYR A 37 -6.43 -9.94 3.56
N SER A 38 -7.25 -9.86 4.61
CA SER A 38 -8.51 -9.12 4.62
C SER A 38 -8.82 -8.60 6.01
N THR A 39 -9.51 -7.46 6.08
CA THR A 39 -9.77 -6.73 7.32
C THR A 39 -11.09 -5.96 7.28
N THR A 40 -11.58 -5.55 8.45
CA THR A 40 -12.83 -4.80 8.62
C THR A 40 -12.65 -3.29 8.45
N THR A 41 -11.42 -2.78 8.46
CA THR A 41 -11.13 -1.34 8.40
C THR A 41 -10.12 -0.97 7.33
N LYS A 42 -10.32 0.20 6.73
CA LYS A 42 -9.41 0.76 5.71
C LYS A 42 -7.99 1.01 6.25
N GLY A 43 -7.89 1.55 7.47
CA GLY A 43 -6.59 1.85 8.10
C GLY A 43 -5.72 0.61 8.28
N ASN A 44 -6.31 -0.51 8.70
CA ASN A 44 -5.58 -1.78 8.83
C ASN A 44 -5.08 -2.29 7.46
N LEU A 45 -5.85 -2.11 6.39
CA LEU A 45 -5.40 -2.48 5.05
C LEU A 45 -4.24 -1.58 4.62
N SER A 46 -4.33 -0.27 4.86
CA SER A 46 -3.25 0.67 4.54
C SER A 46 -1.94 0.31 5.27
N ILE A 47 -2.02 -0.02 6.56
CA ILE A 47 -0.85 -0.44 7.35
C ILE A 47 -0.32 -1.79 6.83
N HIS A 48 -1.21 -2.74 6.50
CA HIS A 48 -0.81 -4.01 5.91
C HIS A 48 0.00 -3.82 4.62
N MET A 49 -0.45 -2.93 3.73
CA MET A 49 0.24 -2.65 2.46
C MET A 49 1.64 -2.03 2.66
N GLN A 50 1.90 -1.43 3.82
CA GLN A 50 3.20 -0.87 4.19
C GLN A 50 4.08 -1.86 4.98
N SER A 51 3.56 -3.03 5.34
CA SER A 51 4.27 -4.01 6.16
C SER A 51 5.33 -4.77 5.38
N ASP A 52 6.49 -4.99 5.99
CA ASP A 52 7.58 -5.81 5.41
C ASP A 52 7.13 -7.23 5.04
N LYS A 53 6.19 -7.81 5.79
CA LYS A 53 5.62 -9.13 5.46
C LYS A 53 4.86 -9.12 4.14
N HIS A 54 4.15 -8.03 3.87
CA HIS A 54 3.46 -7.88 2.60
C HIS A 54 4.47 -7.64 1.47
N LEU A 55 5.47 -6.79 1.71
CA LEU A 55 6.55 -6.50 0.77
C LEU A 55 7.28 -7.78 0.33
N HIS A 56 7.61 -8.68 1.27
CA HIS A 56 8.26 -9.95 0.93
C HIS A 56 7.34 -10.87 0.12
N ALA A 57 6.04 -10.92 0.43
CA ALA A 57 5.08 -11.72 -0.33
C ALA A 57 4.85 -11.19 -1.77
N MET A 58 5.14 -9.91 -2.03
CA MET A 58 5.08 -9.34 -3.39
C MET A 58 6.27 -9.73 -4.26
N GLN A 59 7.41 -10.13 -3.68
CA GLN A 59 8.62 -10.48 -4.45
C GLN A 59 8.45 -11.76 -5.27
N GLU A 60 7.45 -12.60 -4.96
CA GLU A 60 7.12 -13.80 -5.72
C GLU A 60 6.19 -13.56 -6.92
N MET A 61 5.72 -12.32 -7.14
CA MET A 61 4.85 -12.00 -8.29
C MET A 61 5.68 -11.62 -9.53
N PRO A 62 5.34 -12.16 -10.72
CA PRO A 62 6.08 -11.84 -11.93
C PRO A 62 5.90 -10.35 -12.25
N SER A 63 7.03 -9.70 -12.46
CA SER A 63 7.19 -8.28 -12.78
C SER A 63 6.40 -7.90 -14.04
N ILE A 64 5.13 -7.50 -13.87
CA ILE A 64 4.41 -6.76 -14.90
C ILE A 64 4.82 -5.29 -14.75
N VAL A 65 6.02 -4.95 -15.24
CA VAL A 65 6.44 -3.56 -15.42
C VAL A 65 6.85 -3.40 -16.86
N SER A 66 5.93 -2.84 -17.64
CA SER A 66 6.23 -2.19 -18.90
C SER A 66 7.29 -1.11 -18.66
N GLU A 67 8.30 -1.06 -19.53
CA GLU A 67 9.55 -0.29 -19.50
C GLU A 67 9.40 1.24 -19.47
N LYS A 68 8.49 1.81 -18.67
CA LYS A 68 8.55 3.23 -18.35
C LYS A 68 9.57 3.42 -17.24
N ASP A 69 10.79 3.70 -17.68
CA ASP A 69 11.97 4.15 -16.95
C ASP A 69 11.62 5.12 -15.79
N ARG A 70 11.23 4.55 -14.64
CA ARG A 70 10.99 5.28 -13.38
C ARG A 70 12.27 5.46 -12.57
N SER A 71 13.43 5.23 -13.19
CA SER A 71 14.75 5.44 -12.58
C SER A 71 15.07 6.91 -12.29
N ARG A 72 14.19 7.83 -12.72
CA ARG A 72 14.28 9.26 -12.44
C ARG A 72 13.19 9.66 -11.44
N PRO A 73 13.55 10.15 -10.25
CA PRO A 73 12.58 10.72 -9.32
C PRO A 73 11.84 11.86 -10.03
N ALA A 74 10.50 11.86 -9.99
CA ALA A 74 9.73 12.98 -10.51
C ALA A 74 9.94 14.20 -9.60
N LEU A 75 9.77 15.42 -10.14
CA LEU A 75 10.04 16.66 -9.40
C LEU A 75 9.26 16.76 -8.06
N GLY A 76 8.16 16.02 -7.91
CA GLY A 76 7.35 15.96 -6.68
C GLY A 76 7.77 14.89 -5.65
N ASP A 77 8.70 14.00 -6.00
CA ASP A 77 9.12 12.88 -5.12
C ASP A 77 10.27 13.27 -4.18
N ILE A 78 10.78 14.50 -4.31
CA ILE A 78 11.96 15.01 -3.60
C ILE A 78 11.58 16.28 -2.85
N SER A 79 11.92 16.36 -1.58
CA SER A 79 11.88 17.58 -0.78
C SER A 79 13.29 17.96 -0.34
N VAL A 80 13.62 19.25 -0.31
CA VAL A 80 14.87 19.73 0.31
C VAL A 80 14.49 20.56 1.53
N LEU A 81 14.80 20.04 2.72
CA LEU A 81 14.48 20.69 3.98
C LEU A 81 15.76 20.85 4.82
N HIS A 82 16.05 22.07 5.28
CA HIS A 82 17.28 22.40 6.03
C HIS A 82 18.57 21.89 5.36
N GLY A 83 18.65 21.94 4.02
CA GLY A 83 19.84 21.48 3.28
C GLY A 83 19.97 19.96 3.13
N MET A 84 18.98 19.19 3.58
CA MET A 84 18.90 17.74 3.37
C MET A 84 17.92 17.39 2.25
N TYR A 85 18.34 16.49 1.36
CA TYR A 85 17.50 15.84 0.37
C TYR A 85 16.69 14.73 1.03
N GLN A 86 15.38 14.84 0.98
CA GLN A 86 14.42 13.90 1.55
C GLN A 86 13.59 13.26 0.44
N CYS A 87 13.43 11.93 0.52
CA CYS A 87 12.56 11.17 -0.36
C CYS A 87 11.13 11.25 0.18
N ASN A 88 10.16 11.60 -0.67
CA ASN A 88 8.76 11.65 -0.27
C ASN A 88 8.09 10.26 -0.33
N LEU A 89 8.77 9.26 -0.90
CA LEU A 89 8.23 7.90 -1.11
C LEU A 89 8.74 6.89 -0.07
N CYS A 90 9.73 7.26 0.74
CA CYS A 90 10.26 6.43 1.82
C CYS A 90 10.99 7.31 2.87
N PRO A 91 11.24 6.82 4.10
CA PRO A 91 11.88 7.61 5.16
C PRO A 91 13.41 7.68 4.98
N TYR A 92 13.88 8.02 3.78
CA TYR A 92 15.29 8.25 3.47
C TYR A 92 15.56 9.75 3.30
N ASN A 93 16.61 10.24 3.95
CA ASN A 93 17.15 11.57 3.73
C ASN A 93 18.68 11.56 3.75
N THR A 94 19.29 12.55 3.12
CA THR A 94 20.75 12.71 3.07
C THR A 94 21.11 14.16 2.77
N SER A 95 22.26 14.65 3.25
CA SER A 95 22.78 15.97 2.88
C SER A 95 23.44 16.00 1.49
N LEU A 96 23.71 14.82 0.89
CA LEU A 96 24.47 14.71 -0.35
C LEU A 96 23.59 14.32 -1.54
N LYS A 97 23.53 15.18 -2.56
CA LYS A 97 22.77 14.93 -3.80
C LYS A 97 23.16 13.62 -4.49
N ALA A 98 24.46 13.28 -4.51
CA ALA A 98 24.96 12.05 -5.12
C ALA A 98 24.40 10.79 -4.43
N ASN A 99 24.35 10.79 -3.09
CA ASN A 99 23.77 9.70 -2.32
C ASN A 99 22.27 9.57 -2.59
N PHE A 100 21.56 10.70 -2.72
CA PHE A 100 20.15 10.68 -3.08
C PHE A 100 19.90 10.09 -4.46
N GLN A 101 20.72 10.47 -5.46
CA GLN A 101 20.62 9.89 -6.80
C GLN A 101 20.90 8.39 -6.80
N LEU A 102 21.92 7.95 -6.05
CA LEU A 102 22.22 6.52 -5.90
C LEU A 102 21.03 5.81 -5.25
N HIS A 103 20.48 6.36 -4.17
CA HIS A 103 19.30 5.85 -3.48
C HIS A 103 18.14 5.61 -4.45
N THR A 104 17.79 6.60 -5.28
CA THR A 104 16.66 6.48 -6.22
C THR A 104 16.85 5.40 -7.31
N ARG A 105 18.09 4.94 -7.50
CA ARG A 105 18.44 3.87 -8.44
C ARG A 105 18.60 2.50 -7.78
N THR A 106 18.61 2.43 -6.45
CA THR A 106 18.72 1.14 -5.77
C THR A 106 17.47 0.30 -5.97
N ASP A 107 17.63 -1.01 -6.18
CA ASP A 107 16.52 -1.95 -6.30
C ASP A 107 15.54 -1.84 -5.13
N LYS A 108 16.08 -1.63 -3.92
CA LYS A 108 15.28 -1.49 -2.71
C LYS A 108 14.36 -0.26 -2.74
N HIS A 109 14.82 0.86 -3.33
CA HIS A 109 13.97 2.04 -3.54
C HIS A 109 12.98 1.79 -4.68
N ILE A 110 13.45 1.28 -5.82
CA ILE A 110 12.61 1.04 -7.00
C ILE A 110 11.44 0.11 -6.65
N GLN A 111 11.69 -0.99 -5.93
CA GLN A 111 10.65 -1.90 -5.44
C GLN A 111 9.63 -1.18 -4.55
N LYS A 112 10.07 -0.31 -3.64
CA LYS A 112 9.17 0.50 -2.80
C LYS A 112 8.34 1.48 -3.62
N VAL A 113 8.94 2.19 -4.57
CA VAL A 113 8.24 3.16 -5.42
C VAL A 113 7.25 2.49 -6.35
N GLN A 114 7.62 1.38 -6.98
CA GLN A 114 6.71 0.57 -7.78
C GLN A 114 5.49 0.15 -6.96
N MET A 115 5.71 -0.24 -5.69
CA MET A 115 4.62 -0.56 -4.78
C MET A 115 3.75 0.66 -4.43
N VAL A 116 4.35 1.82 -4.10
CA VAL A 116 3.57 3.05 -3.83
C VAL A 116 2.77 3.49 -5.05
N CYS A 117 3.36 3.48 -6.24
CA CYS A 117 2.66 3.78 -7.49
C CYS A 117 1.53 2.79 -7.78
N PHE A 118 1.75 1.49 -7.53
CA PHE A 118 0.69 0.49 -7.62
C PHE A 118 -0.44 0.88 -6.66
N LEU A 119 -0.15 1.06 -5.37
CA LEU A 119 -1.14 1.45 -4.37
C LEU A 119 -1.89 2.75 -4.71
N GLN A 120 -1.22 3.74 -5.32
CA GLN A 120 -1.87 4.97 -5.78
C GLN A 120 -2.88 4.69 -6.91
N THR A 121 -2.51 3.90 -7.92
CA THR A 121 -3.45 3.47 -8.98
C THR A 121 -4.60 2.60 -8.45
N PHE A 122 -4.43 1.92 -7.31
CA PHE A 122 -5.50 1.18 -6.63
C PHE A 122 -6.39 2.06 -5.76
N SER A 123 -5.84 3.10 -5.14
CA SER A 123 -6.61 4.02 -4.30
C SER A 123 -7.71 4.74 -5.09
N GLU A 124 -7.47 5.06 -6.36
CA GLU A 124 -8.48 5.67 -7.25
C GLU A 124 -9.61 4.70 -7.63
N LYS A 125 -9.35 3.38 -7.68
CA LYS A 125 -10.35 2.37 -8.02
C LYS A 125 -11.24 1.92 -6.87
N TYR A 126 -10.80 2.13 -5.62
CA TYR A 126 -11.50 1.61 -4.42
C TYR A 126 -12.12 2.69 -3.53
N PHE A 127 -12.11 3.96 -3.95
CA PHE A 127 -12.87 5.04 -3.31
C PHE A 127 -14.23 5.32 -3.97
N ILE A 128 -14.63 4.51 -4.95
CA ILE A 128 -15.97 4.54 -5.57
C ILE A 128 -16.61 3.16 -5.40
N GLN A 129 -17.26 2.94 -4.26
CA GLN A 129 -18.45 2.08 -4.09
C GLN A 129 -19.04 2.29 -2.68
#